data_AF-A0A2K8ZWS6-F1
#
_entry.id   AF-A0A2K8ZWS6-F1
#
_cell.length_a   1.000
_cell.length_b   1.000
_cell.length_c   1.000
_cell.angle_alpha   90.00
_cell.angle_beta   90.00
_cell.angle_gamma   90.00
#
_symmetry.space_group_name_H-M   'P 1'
#
loop_
_entity.id
_entity.type
_entity.pdbx_description
1 polymer ?
#
loop_
_entity_poly.entity_id
_entity_poly.type
_entity_poly.pdbx_seq_one_letter_code
_entity_poly.pdbx_strand_id
1 'polypeptide(L)'
;MKLVFKVLLGFFAVLVILGAVMWISLTSKMKEIQEESLGQIDFSMYEDGTYEGLYYFENQIGAKVEVLIEDGRLEDIILLEHVYGLGGKAESIIDSVIAEQSLNVDYVSGATTSSKVILLVIENAMEGN
;
A
#
# COMPACT_ATOMS: atom_id res chain seq x y z
N MET A 1 0.44 -42.96 -29.10
CA MET A 1 0.82 -42.68 -27.69
C MET A 1 2.03 -41.74 -27.56
N LYS A 2 3.22 -42.04 -28.11
CA LYS A 2 4.43 -41.18 -27.95
C LYS A 2 4.29 -39.75 -28.49
N LEU A 3 3.54 -39.55 -29.58
CA LEU A 3 3.35 -38.23 -30.19
C LEU A 3 2.42 -37.33 -29.36
N VAL A 4 1.30 -37.88 -28.89
CA VAL A 4 0.35 -37.20 -27.99
C VAL A 4 1.03 -36.80 -26.67
N PHE A 5 1.89 -37.68 -26.13
CA PHE A 5 2.67 -37.39 -24.93
C PHE A 5 3.65 -36.21 -25.11
N LYS A 6 4.34 -36.12 -26.26
CA LYS A 6 5.23 -34.98 -26.56
C LYS A 6 4.48 -33.67 -26.73
N VAL A 7 3.29 -33.69 -27.33
CA VAL A 7 2.43 -32.50 -27.49
C VAL A 7 1.91 -32.03 -26.13
N LEU A 8 1.47 -32.95 -25.27
CA LEU A 8 1.06 -32.62 -23.90
C LEU A 8 2.22 -32.08 -23.06
N LEU A 9 3.43 -32.63 -23.21
CA LEU A 9 4.63 -32.15 -22.51
C LEU A 9 5.02 -30.73 -22.97
N GLY A 10 4.93 -30.45 -24.27
CA GLY A 10 5.13 -29.11 -24.82
C GLY A 10 4.09 -28.11 -24.30
N PHE A 11 2.82 -28.50 -24.26
CA PHE A 11 1.75 -27.65 -23.73
C PHE A 11 1.93 -27.38 -22.23
N PHE A 12 2.31 -28.40 -21.46
CA PHE A 12 2.60 -28.26 -20.03
C PHE A 12 3.80 -27.34 -19.79
N ALA A 13 4.87 -27.45 -20.61
CA ALA A 13 6.01 -26.55 -20.53
C ALA A 13 5.62 -25.09 -20.79
N VAL A 14 4.73 -24.84 -21.75
CA VAL A 14 4.21 -23.49 -22.01
C VAL A 14 3.40 -22.96 -20.83
N LEU A 15 2.54 -23.78 -20.21
CA LEU A 15 1.79 -23.38 -19.01
C LEU A 15 2.71 -23.04 -17.82
N VAL A 16 3.77 -23.82 -17.62
CA VAL A 16 4.76 -23.54 -16.57
C VAL A 16 5.49 -22.22 -16.83
N ILE A 17 5.88 -21.95 -18.08
CA ILE A 17 6.53 -20.68 -18.45
C ILE A 17 5.58 -19.50 -18.24
N LEU A 18 4.31 -19.61 -18.64
CA LEU A 18 3.31 -18.56 -18.42
C LEU A 18 3.09 -18.31 -16.93
N GLY A 19 2.97 -19.36 -16.12
CA GLY A 19 2.85 -19.24 -14.67
C GLY A 19 4.07 -18.55 -14.04
N ALA A 20 5.28 -18.90 -14.49
CA ALA A 20 6.51 -18.30 -14.00
C ALA A 20 6.62 -16.81 -14.37
N VAL A 21 6.30 -16.44 -15.62
CA VAL A 21 6.29 -15.03 -16.07
C VAL A 21 5.27 -14.21 -15.29
N MET A 22 4.07 -14.75 -15.08
CA MET A 22 3.03 -14.10 -14.29
C MET A 22 3.46 -13.90 -12.84
N TRP A 23 4.08 -14.92 -12.22
CA TRP A 23 4.61 -14.84 -10.86
C TRP A 23 5.69 -13.76 -10.72
N ILE A 24 6.66 -13.75 -11.63
CA ILE A 24 7.74 -12.75 -11.64
C ILE A 24 7.16 -11.33 -11.74
N SER A 25 6.23 -11.11 -12.68
CA SER A 25 5.61 -9.80 -12.88
C SER A 25 4.86 -9.28 -11.66
N LEU A 26 4.14 -10.15 -10.93
CA LEU A 26 3.48 -9.81 -9.68
C LEU A 26 4.47 -9.42 -8.58
N THR A 27 5.55 -10.19 -8.41
CA THR A 27 6.51 -9.93 -7.34
C THR A 27 7.31 -8.65 -7.54
N SER A 28 7.61 -8.27 -8.78
CA SER A 28 8.37 -7.04 -9.06
C SER A 28 7.59 -5.78 -8.68
N LYS A 29 6.27 -5.75 -8.91
CA LYS A 29 5.42 -4.59 -8.62
C LYS A 29 5.28 -4.33 -7.12
N MET A 30 5.12 -5.39 -6.34
CA MET A 30 5.04 -5.27 -4.88
C MET A 30 6.35 -4.79 -4.26
N LYS A 31 7.48 -5.13 -4.89
CA LYS A 31 8.81 -4.74 -4.42
C LYS A 31 9.05 -3.24 -4.53
N GLU A 32 8.54 -2.60 -5.59
CA GLU A 32 8.65 -1.14 -5.79
C GLU A 32 7.99 -0.36 -4.64
N ILE A 33 6.72 -0.66 -4.35
CA ILE A 33 6.02 -0.05 -3.20
C ILE A 33 6.77 -0.36 -1.90
N GLN A 34 7.31 -1.58 -1.73
CA GLN A 34 8.03 -1.97 -0.50
C GLN A 34 9.41 -1.34 -0.33
N GLU A 35 10.05 -0.90 -1.40
CA GLU A 35 11.34 -0.21 -1.35
C GLU A 35 11.21 1.29 -1.12
N GLU A 36 10.03 1.87 -1.35
CA GLU A 36 9.75 3.29 -1.07
C GLU A 36 9.93 3.59 0.43
N SER A 37 10.87 4.45 0.80
CA SER A 37 11.10 4.73 2.22
C SER A 37 10.02 5.65 2.77
N LEU A 38 9.41 5.29 3.89
CA LEU A 38 8.65 6.24 4.70
C LEU A 38 9.64 7.15 5.43
N GLY A 39 9.41 8.45 5.33
CA GLY A 39 10.07 9.49 6.09
C GLY A 39 9.64 9.50 7.54
N GLN A 40 10.38 10.26 8.34
CA GLN A 40 9.99 10.56 9.71
C GLN A 40 9.21 11.87 9.72
N ILE A 41 7.95 11.80 10.09
CA ILE A 41 7.06 12.96 10.21
C ILE A 41 6.93 13.35 11.67
N ASP A 42 7.08 14.63 11.93
CA ASP A 42 6.74 15.25 13.20
C ASP A 42 5.50 16.12 12.99
N PHE A 43 4.33 15.59 13.38
CA PHE A 43 3.03 16.26 13.22
C PHE A 43 2.96 17.61 13.96
N SER A 44 3.81 17.84 14.96
CA SER A 44 3.84 19.10 15.73
C SER A 44 4.42 20.29 14.97
N MET A 45 5.07 20.04 13.82
CA MET A 45 5.60 21.07 12.94
C MET A 45 4.54 21.65 11.98
N TYR A 46 3.35 21.06 11.95
CA TYR A 46 2.26 21.45 11.07
C TYR A 46 1.31 22.42 11.75
N GLU A 47 0.76 23.36 10.99
CA GLU A 47 -0.29 24.25 11.47
C GLU A 47 -1.60 23.47 11.61
N ASP A 48 -2.51 24.00 12.44
CA ASP A 48 -3.84 23.40 12.58
C ASP A 48 -4.59 23.49 11.25
N GLY A 49 -5.18 22.37 10.83
CA GLY A 49 -5.84 22.29 9.55
C GLY A 49 -6.16 20.88 9.09
N THR A 50 -6.81 20.80 7.93
CA THR A 50 -7.12 19.54 7.26
C THR A 50 -6.30 19.43 5.98
N TYR A 51 -5.59 18.32 5.85
CA TYR A 51 -4.64 18.06 4.77
C TYR A 51 -5.10 16.85 3.95
N GLU A 52 -5.18 17.00 2.63
CA GLU A 52 -5.53 15.89 1.74
C GLU A 52 -4.29 15.18 1.20
N GLY A 53 -4.28 13.85 1.28
CA GLY A 53 -3.24 13.01 0.70
C GLY A 53 -3.81 12.01 -0.30
N LEU A 54 -3.04 11.71 -1.35
CA LEU A 54 -3.42 10.72 -2.36
C LEU A 54 -2.21 9.95 -2.89
N TYR A 55 -2.39 8.66 -3.10
CA TYR A 55 -1.36 7.80 -3.70
C TYR A 55 -2.04 6.65 -4.43
N TYR A 56 -1.62 6.42 -5.67
CA TYR A 56 -2.12 5.34 -6.51
C TYR A 56 -0.97 4.63 -7.22
N PHE A 57 -0.88 3.33 -7.02
CA PHE A 57 0.03 2.45 -7.74
C PHE A 57 -0.72 1.74 -8.86
N GLU A 58 -0.42 2.14 -10.10
CA GLU A 58 -1.00 1.60 -11.33
C GLU A 58 -2.54 1.49 -11.34
N ASN A 59 -3.23 2.36 -10.58
CA ASN A 59 -4.69 2.35 -10.40
C ASN A 59 -5.28 1.04 -9.84
N GLN A 60 -4.45 0.11 -9.34
CA GLN A 60 -4.91 -1.16 -8.78
C GLN A 60 -4.88 -1.17 -7.26
N ILE A 61 -4.00 -0.37 -6.66
CA ILE A 61 -3.90 -0.18 -5.23
C ILE A 61 -3.68 1.30 -4.98
N GLY A 62 -4.45 1.89 -4.08
CA GLY A 62 -4.32 3.31 -3.76
C GLY A 62 -5.24 3.73 -2.65
N ALA A 63 -5.06 4.93 -2.13
CA ALA A 63 -5.94 5.52 -1.15
C ALA A 63 -5.98 7.05 -1.26
N LYS A 64 -7.03 7.61 -0.68
CA LYS A 64 -7.19 9.05 -0.45
C LYS A 64 -7.57 9.25 1.01
N VAL A 65 -6.92 10.18 1.70
CA VAL A 65 -7.22 10.54 3.09
C VAL A 65 -7.39 12.05 3.26
N GLU A 66 -8.08 12.42 4.33
CA GLU A 66 -7.99 13.72 4.99
C GLU A 66 -7.35 13.53 6.37
N VAL A 67 -6.32 14.31 6.67
CA VAL A 67 -5.59 14.31 7.94
C VAL A 67 -5.93 15.60 8.69
N LEU A 68 -6.43 15.48 9.91
CA LEU A 68 -6.75 16.61 10.78
C LEU A 68 -5.63 16.82 11.80
N ILE A 69 -5.03 18.01 11.77
CA ILE A 69 -4.09 18.49 12.77
C ILE A 69 -4.77 19.56 13.62
N GLU A 70 -4.76 19.40 14.95
CA GLU A 70 -5.15 20.45 15.90
C GLU A 70 -4.16 20.51 17.06
N ASP A 71 -3.84 21.72 17.53
CA ASP A 71 -2.87 21.97 18.60
C ASP A 71 -1.52 21.24 18.39
N GLY A 72 -1.08 21.13 17.13
CA GLY A 72 0.15 20.41 16.74
C GLY A 72 0.09 18.89 16.95
N ARG A 73 -1.10 18.30 16.90
CA ARG A 73 -1.33 16.86 17.06
C ARG A 73 -2.16 16.31 15.93
N LEU A 74 -1.91 15.05 15.58
CA LEU A 74 -2.77 14.29 14.70
C LEU A 74 -4.04 13.88 15.44
N GLU A 75 -5.15 14.56 15.17
CA GLU A 75 -6.44 14.31 15.84
C GLU A 75 -7.26 13.24 15.13
N ASP A 76 -7.31 13.27 13.80
CA ASP A 76 -8.09 12.30 13.03
C ASP A 76 -7.49 12.04 11.64
N ILE A 77 -7.82 10.87 11.08
CA ILE A 77 -7.53 10.52 9.70
C ILE A 77 -8.79 9.90 9.10
N ILE A 78 -9.38 10.60 8.14
CA ILE A 78 -10.56 10.13 7.42
C ILE A 78 -10.11 9.47 6.13
N LEU A 79 -10.35 8.17 6.02
CA LEU A 79 -10.12 7.41 4.79
C LEU A 79 -11.27 7.64 3.80
N LEU A 80 -11.05 8.52 2.82
CA LEU A 80 -12.04 8.88 1.81
C LEU A 80 -12.19 7.79 0.74
N GLU A 81 -11.08 7.17 0.36
CA GLU A 81 -11.04 6.11 -0.63
C GLU A 81 -9.91 5.13 -0.31
N HIS A 82 -10.16 3.84 -0.56
CA HIS A 82 -9.14 2.81 -0.51
C HIS A 82 -9.44 1.78 -1.60
N VAL A 83 -8.60 1.78 -2.64
CA VAL A 83 -8.60 0.79 -3.70
C VAL A 83 -7.68 -0.33 -3.27
N TYR A 84 -8.25 -1.50 -2.99
CA TYR A 84 -7.49 -2.65 -2.51
C TYR A 84 -7.97 -3.96 -3.14
N GLY A 85 -7.03 -4.89 -3.30
CA GLY A 85 -7.34 -6.28 -3.61
C GLY A 85 -7.82 -7.03 -2.35
N LEU A 86 -6.93 -7.80 -1.73
CA LEU A 86 -7.22 -8.53 -0.49
C LEU A 86 -6.81 -7.76 0.78
N GLY A 87 -6.42 -6.49 0.64
CA GLY A 87 -5.74 -5.71 1.67
C GLY A 87 -6.62 -4.83 2.55
N GLY A 88 -7.95 -4.95 2.50
CA GLY A 88 -8.87 -4.08 3.26
C GLY A 88 -8.64 -4.08 4.78
N LYS A 89 -8.04 -5.13 5.34
CA LYS A 89 -7.64 -5.16 6.77
C LYS A 89 -6.64 -4.07 7.14
N ALA A 90 -5.94 -3.49 6.18
CA ALA A 90 -4.96 -2.44 6.43
C ALA A 90 -5.56 -1.18 7.04
N GLU A 91 -6.87 -0.93 6.88
CA GLU A 91 -7.53 0.29 7.36
C GLU A 91 -7.38 0.49 8.87
N SER A 92 -7.25 -0.59 9.65
CA SER A 92 -7.01 -0.51 11.10
C SER A 92 -5.64 0.08 11.47
N ILE A 93 -4.73 0.27 10.51
CA ILE A 93 -3.44 0.91 10.77
C ILE A 93 -3.59 2.39 11.13
N ILE A 94 -4.69 3.02 10.70
CA ILE A 94 -5.01 4.43 11.02
C ILE A 94 -5.09 4.62 12.54
N ASP A 95 -5.76 3.70 13.24
CA ASP A 95 -5.87 3.74 14.70
C ASP A 95 -4.49 3.71 15.37
N SER A 96 -3.57 2.89 14.85
CA SER A 96 -2.20 2.82 15.34
C SER A 96 -1.44 4.12 15.09
N VAL A 97 -1.58 4.72 13.90
CA VAL A 97 -0.92 6.00 13.56
C VAL A 97 -1.39 7.12 14.47
N ILE A 98 -2.70 7.24 14.71
CA ILE A 98 -3.27 8.23 15.62
C ILE A 98 -2.81 7.97 17.06
N ALA A 99 -2.82 6.71 17.52
CA ALA A 99 -2.40 6.38 18.88
C ALA A 99 -0.91 6.65 19.12
N GLU A 100 -0.05 6.34 18.17
CA GLU A 100 1.40 6.49 18.28
C GLU A 100 1.90 7.88 17.85
N GLN A 101 1.06 8.67 17.19
CA GLN A 101 1.43 9.95 16.57
C GLN A 101 2.66 9.79 15.65
N SER A 102 2.70 8.69 14.90
CA SER A 102 3.84 8.34 14.05
C SER A 102 3.43 7.43 12.90
N LEU A 103 4.16 7.50 11.79
CA LEU A 103 4.05 6.55 10.69
C LEU A 103 4.86 5.25 10.94
N ASN A 104 5.70 5.22 11.97
CA ASN A 104 6.50 4.05 12.33
C ASN A 104 5.71 3.05 13.19
N VAL A 105 4.67 2.47 12.58
CA VAL A 105 3.77 1.50 13.21
C VAL A 105 3.91 0.11 12.56
N ASP A 106 3.52 -0.93 13.28
CA ASP A 106 3.55 -2.29 12.76
C ASP A 106 2.53 -2.49 11.63
N TYR A 107 2.97 -3.11 10.53
CA TYR A 107 2.09 -3.41 9.40
C TYR A 107 1.08 -4.52 9.73
N VAL A 108 -0.13 -4.40 9.18
CA VAL A 108 -1.19 -5.38 9.40
C VAL A 108 -0.87 -6.67 8.65
N SER A 109 -0.80 -7.78 9.40
CA SER A 109 -0.52 -9.11 8.85
C SER A 109 -1.54 -9.52 7.78
N GLY A 110 -1.03 -9.91 6.61
CA GLY A 110 -1.85 -10.26 5.45
C GLY A 110 -2.38 -9.07 4.65
N ALA A 111 -2.04 -7.83 5.03
CA ALA A 111 -2.40 -6.61 4.33
C ALA A 111 -1.21 -5.63 4.18
N THR A 112 0.03 -6.15 4.23
CA THR A 112 1.29 -5.39 4.26
C THR A 112 1.40 -4.31 3.19
N THR A 113 1.06 -4.61 1.93
CA THR A 113 1.12 -3.61 0.85
C THR A 113 0.09 -2.50 1.03
N SER A 114 -1.14 -2.84 1.40
CA SER A 114 -2.18 -1.83 1.68
C SER A 114 -1.84 -1.01 2.93
N SER A 115 -1.26 -1.62 3.98
CA SER A 115 -0.75 -0.90 5.15
C SER A 115 0.25 0.16 4.74
N LYS A 116 1.21 -0.22 3.90
CA LYS A 116 2.21 0.71 3.40
C LYS A 116 1.61 1.83 2.55
N VAL A 117 0.65 1.52 1.67
CA VAL A 117 -0.03 2.53 0.86
C VAL A 117 -0.78 3.55 1.72
N ILE A 118 -1.46 3.11 2.77
CA ILE A 118 -2.13 4.04 3.70
C ILE A 118 -1.10 4.96 4.38
N LEU A 119 0.04 4.44 4.81
CA LEU A 119 1.10 5.26 5.42
C LEU A 119 1.72 6.26 4.42
N LEU A 120 1.98 5.85 3.18
CA LEU A 120 2.46 6.73 2.12
C LEU A 120 1.45 7.84 1.80
N VAL A 121 0.16 7.54 1.85
CA VAL A 121 -0.91 8.53 1.65
C VAL A 121 -0.95 9.56 2.77
N ILE A 122 -0.81 9.12 4.03
CA ILE A 122 -0.74 10.02 5.17
C ILE A 122 0.51 10.89 5.08
N GLU A 123 1.65 10.31 4.71
CA GLU A 123 2.88 11.07 4.45
C GLU A 123 2.68 12.12 3.35
N ASN A 124 2.08 11.72 2.23
CA ASN A 124 1.82 12.61 1.12
C ASN A 124 0.93 13.80 1.51
N ALA A 125 -0.06 13.59 2.39
CA ALA A 125 -0.88 14.68 2.92
C ALA A 125 -0.03 15.75 3.64
N MET A 126 1.02 15.31 4.33
CA MET A 126 1.93 16.15 5.10
C MET A 126 3.07 16.76 4.26
N GLU A 127 3.46 16.16 3.13
CA GLU A 127 4.50 16.74 2.26
C GLU A 127 3.95 17.70 1.19
N GLY A 128 2.67 17.56 0.84
CA GLY A 128 2.02 18.35 -0.21
C GLY A 128 1.68 19.80 0.17
N ASN A 129 1.98 20.23 1.40
CA ASN A 129 1.56 21.51 2.00
C ASN A 129 2.66 22.12 2.88
#